data_AF-A0A8T4BGB1-F1
#
_entry.id   AF-A0A8T4BGB1-F1
#
_cell.length_a   1.000
_cell.length_b   1.000
_cell.length_c   1.000
_cell.angle_alpha   90.00
_cell.angle_beta   90.00
_cell.angle_gamma   90.00
#
_symmetry.space_group_name_H-M   'P 1'
#
loop_
_entity.id
_entity.type
_entity.pdbx_description
1 polymer ?
#
loop_
_entity_poly.entity_id
_entity_poly.type
_entity_poly.pdbx_seq_one_letter_code
_entity_poly.pdbx_strand_id
1 'polypeptide(L)'
;MGRSVPPWRTRADAELNALMPFHRALPSNERLLLDQLVNDVRQRRSAGGMLPAHNTWQPVVLSMLIGVMKRLEDLSNRIAALEEMTNDD
;
A
#
# COMPACT_ATOMS: atom_id res chain seq x y z
N MET A 1 24.09 1.18 -27.11
CA MET A 1 22.62 0.98 -27.04
C MET A 1 22.20 1.16 -25.58
N GLY A 2 21.36 2.16 -25.30
CA GLY A 2 20.96 2.50 -23.93
C GLY A 2 20.18 1.37 -23.27
N ARG A 3 20.52 1.01 -22.03
CA ARG A 3 19.80 0.00 -21.26
C ARG A 3 18.34 0.42 -21.12
N SER A 4 17.42 -0.44 -21.56
CA SER A 4 15.98 -0.26 -21.35
C SER A 4 15.70 -0.09 -19.86
N VAL A 5 14.88 0.90 -19.50
CA VAL A 5 14.48 1.13 -18.11
C VAL A 5 13.59 -0.03 -17.66
N PRO A 6 13.90 -0.72 -16.54
CA PRO A 6 13.08 -1.81 -16.07
C PRO A 6 11.63 -1.37 -15.82
N PRO A 7 10.65 -2.24 -16.11
CA PRO A 7 9.24 -1.97 -15.82
C PRO A 7 9.05 -1.50 -14.38
N TRP A 8 8.12 -0.57 -14.16
CA TRP A 8 7.84 -0.02 -12.83
C TRP A 8 7.62 -1.12 -11.78
N ARG A 9 6.92 -2.19 -12.15
CA ARG A 9 6.70 -3.37 -11.30
C ARG A 9 8.00 -3.94 -10.75
N THR A 10 8.99 -4.16 -11.61
CA THR A 10 10.29 -4.73 -11.22
C THR A 10 11.04 -3.81 -10.26
N ARG A 11 10.95 -2.50 -10.49
CA ARG A 11 11.58 -1.50 -9.60
C ARG A 11 10.88 -1.43 -8.25
N ALA A 12 9.55 -1.40 -8.25
CA ALA A 12 8.76 -1.41 -7.01
C ALA A 12 9.02 -2.68 -6.19
N ASP A 13 9.04 -3.86 -6.82
CA ASP A 13 9.33 -5.11 -6.13
C ASP A 13 10.76 -5.10 -5.54
N ALA A 14 11.74 -4.47 -6.19
CA ALA A 14 13.09 -4.32 -5.65
C ALA A 14 13.12 -3.42 -4.40
N GLU A 15 12.44 -2.28 -4.42
CA GLU A 15 12.31 -1.39 -3.25
C GLU A 15 11.58 -2.09 -2.08
N LEU A 16 10.51 -2.83 -2.37
CA LEU A 16 9.77 -3.58 -1.36
C LEU A 16 10.62 -4.70 -0.75
N ASN A 17 11.45 -5.38 -1.55
CA ASN A 17 12.39 -6.38 -1.04
C ASN A 17 13.50 -5.75 -0.19
N ALA A 18 13.89 -4.50 -0.47
CA ALA A 18 14.85 -3.78 0.36
C ALA A 18 14.32 -3.48 1.78
N LEU A 19 13.00 -3.53 2.00
CA LEU A 19 12.38 -3.40 3.32
C LEU A 19 12.46 -4.67 4.17
N MET A 20 12.90 -5.82 3.63
CA MET A 20 12.91 -7.08 4.38
C MET A 20 13.71 -7.03 5.70
N PRO A 21 14.87 -6.34 5.81
CA PRO A 21 15.56 -6.17 7.08
C PRO A 21 14.72 -5.37 8.10
N PHE A 22 14.07 -4.29 7.65
CA PHE A 22 13.16 -3.50 8.47
C PHE A 22 11.97 -4.34 8.94
N HIS A 23 11.31 -5.05 8.02
CA HIS A 23 10.22 -5.99 8.33
C HIS A 23 10.64 -7.02 9.40
N ARG A 24 11.84 -7.60 9.30
CA ARG A 24 12.35 -8.55 10.31
C ARG A 24 12.63 -7.91 11.66
N ALA A 25 12.95 -6.62 11.71
CA ALA A 25 13.16 -5.89 12.96
C ALA A 25 11.85 -5.52 13.68
N LEU A 26 10.73 -5.47 12.96
CA LEU A 26 9.42 -5.13 13.54
C LEU A 26 8.85 -6.24 14.44
N PRO A 27 8.06 -5.88 15.46
CA PRO A 27 7.19 -6.80 16.18
C PRO A 27 6.16 -7.48 15.28
N SER A 28 5.66 -8.66 15.66
CA SER A 28 4.77 -9.48 14.81
C SER A 28 3.47 -8.78 14.39
N ASN A 29 2.88 -7.94 15.24
CA ASN A 29 1.70 -7.16 14.91
C ASN A 29 1.99 -6.09 13.85
N GLU A 30 3.16 -5.44 13.91
CA GLU A 30 3.56 -4.41 12.95
C GLU A 30 4.01 -5.00 11.61
N ARG A 31 4.59 -6.22 11.62
CA ARG A 31 4.87 -6.97 10.39
C ARG A 31 3.62 -7.19 9.54
N LEU A 32 2.52 -7.60 10.17
CA LEU A 32 1.25 -7.78 9.49
C LEU A 32 0.73 -6.47 8.86
N LEU A 33 0.91 -5.34 9.52
CA LEU A 33 0.56 -4.03 8.97
C LEU A 33 1.43 -3.71 7.74
N LEU A 34 2.74 -3.95 7.83
CA LEU A 34 3.65 -3.73 6.71
C LEU A 34 3.32 -4.65 5.52
N ASP A 35 2.99 -5.92 5.76
CA ASP A 35 2.56 -6.85 4.71
C ASP A 35 1.29 -6.37 3.98
N GLN A 36 0.34 -5.79 4.72
CA GLN A 36 -0.86 -5.18 4.12
C GLN A 36 -0.49 -4.00 3.22
N LEU A 37 0.40 -3.11 3.69
CA LEU A 37 0.90 -1.98 2.90
C LEU A 37 1.64 -2.45 1.64
N VAL A 38 2.48 -3.48 1.73
CA VAL A 38 3.17 -4.09 0.58
C VAL A 38 2.15 -4.64 -0.42
N ASN A 39 1.07 -5.26 0.05
CA ASN A 39 0.01 -5.77 -0.82
C ASN A 39 -0.75 -4.64 -1.54
N ASP A 40 -0.98 -3.51 -0.87
CA ASP A 40 -1.64 -2.34 -1.47
C ASP A 40 -0.88 -1.76 -2.67
N VAL A 41 0.46 -1.79 -2.61
CA VAL A 41 1.34 -1.41 -3.73
C VAL A 41 1.15 -2.38 -4.90
N ARG A 42 1.02 -3.68 -4.62
CA ARG A 42 0.83 -4.70 -5.66
C ARG A 42 -0.54 -4.60 -6.33
N GLN A 43 -1.58 -4.20 -5.60
CA GLN A 43 -2.92 -4.00 -6.16
C GLN A 43 -3.01 -2.81 -7.11
N ARG A 44 -2.15 -1.79 -6.92
CA ARG A 44 -2.17 -0.53 -7.68
C ARG A 44 -1.07 -0.44 -8.73
N ARG A 45 -0.61 -1.61 -9.21
CA ARG A 45 0.51 -1.74 -10.16
C ARG A 45 0.32 -1.00 -11.49
N SER A 46 -0.91 -0.92 -11.98
CA SER A 46 -1.24 -0.21 -13.22
C SER A 46 -1.08 1.31 -13.06
N ALA A 47 -1.55 1.87 -11.94
CA ALA A 47 -1.46 3.29 -11.65
C ALA A 47 -0.01 3.74 -11.38
N GLY A 48 0.80 2.91 -10.70
CA GLY A 48 2.19 3.21 -10.42
C GLY A 48 3.06 3.40 -11.68
N GLY A 49 2.75 2.68 -12.76
CA GLY A 49 3.43 2.83 -14.05
C GLY A 49 3.13 4.12 -14.80
N MET A 50 2.13 4.90 -14.37
CA MET A 50 1.76 6.18 -14.98
C MET A 50 2.56 7.37 -14.43
N LEU A 51 3.24 7.20 -13.29
CA LEU A 51 4.07 8.24 -12.69
C LEU A 51 5.48 8.25 -13.31
N PRO A 52 6.09 9.45 -13.53
CA PRO A 52 7.41 9.56 -14.14
C PRO A 52 8.47 8.71 -13.43
N ALA A 53 9.32 8.07 -14.22
CA ALA A 53 10.18 6.97 -13.79
C ALA A 53 11.32 7.35 -12.81
N HIS A 54 11.47 8.60 -12.38
CA HIS A 54 12.60 9.03 -11.57
C HIS A 54 12.50 8.68 -10.09
N ASN A 55 11.29 8.55 -9.54
CA ASN A 55 11.10 8.23 -8.12
C ASN A 55 10.14 7.03 -7.97
N THR A 56 10.69 5.85 -7.70
CA THR A 56 9.91 4.63 -7.46
C THR A 56 9.16 4.67 -6.13
N TRP A 57 9.67 5.40 -5.13
CA TRP A 57 9.06 5.49 -3.80
C TRP A 57 7.77 6.30 -3.76
N GLN A 58 7.65 7.34 -4.60
CA GLN A 58 6.44 8.16 -4.64
C GLN A 58 5.14 7.35 -4.93
N PRO A 59 5.04 6.55 -6.01
CA PRO A 59 3.88 5.70 -6.25
C PRO A 59 3.73 4.57 -5.22
N VAL A 60 4.83 4.08 -4.63
CA VAL A 60 4.79 3.08 -3.55
C VAL A 60 4.08 3.65 -2.33
N VAL A 61 4.53 4.81 -1.83
CA VAL A 61 3.92 5.47 -0.66
C VAL A 61 2.48 5.88 -0.94
N LEU A 62 2.18 6.45 -2.12
CA LEU A 62 0.81 6.79 -2.49
C LEU A 62 -0.11 5.56 -2.47
N SER A 63 0.35 4.43 -2.98
CA SER A 63 -0.43 3.19 -2.97
C SER A 63 -0.70 2.69 -1.55
N MET A 64 0.29 2.76 -0.67
CA MET A 64 0.17 2.42 0.75
C MET A 64 -0.84 3.34 1.46
N LEU A 65 -0.73 4.66 1.27
CA LEU A 65 -1.62 5.65 1.86
C LEU A 65 -3.07 5.47 1.40
N ILE A 66 -3.31 5.25 0.10
CA ILE A 66 -4.65 4.97 -0.43
C ILE A 66 -5.22 3.69 0.21
N GLY A 67 -4.39 2.67 0.42
CA GLY A 67 -4.78 1.46 1.14
C GLY A 67 -5.27 1.74 2.57
N VAL A 68 -4.54 2.58 3.30
CA VAL A 68 -4.91 3.03 4.65
C VAL A 68 -6.21 3.84 4.63
N MET A 69 -6.32 4.83 3.74
CA MET A 69 -7.53 5.65 3.61
C MET A 69 -8.77 4.81 3.32
N LYS A 70 -8.66 3.81 2.43
CA LYS A 70 -9.77 2.90 2.12
C LYS A 70 -10.20 2.07 3.33
N ARG A 71 -9.25 1.60 4.15
CA ARG A 71 -9.56 0.88 5.40
C ARG A 71 -10.23 1.79 6.44
N LEU A 72 -9.80 3.05 6.54
CA LEU A 72 -10.44 4.03 7.41
C LEU A 72 -11.87 4.32 6.96
N GLU A 73 -12.09 4.53 5.67
CA GLU A 73 -13.41 4.76 5.10
C GLU A 73 -14.35 3.56 5.34
N ASP A 74 -13.88 2.33 5.11
CA ASP A 74 -14.65 1.11 5.39
C ASP A 74 -15.02 0.99 6.88
N LEU A 75 -14.09 1.27 7.78
CA LEU A 75 -14.35 1.27 9.22
C LEU A 75 -15.36 2.35 9.62
N SER A 76 -15.21 3.58 9.10
CA SER A 76 -16.15 4.68 9.37
C SER A 76 -17.57 4.33 8.90
N ASN A 77 -17.71 3.76 7.71
CA ASN A 77 -19.01 3.35 7.17
C ASN A 77 -19.65 2.23 8.01
N ARG A 78 -18.84 1.28 8.49
CA ARG A 78 -19.31 0.21 9.38
C ARG A 78 -19.76 0.73 10.74
N ILE A 79 -19.06 1.71 11.30
CA ILE A 79 -19.45 2.36 12.55
C ILE A 79 -20.79 3.09 12.36
N ALA A 80 -20.92 3.89 11.31
CA ALA A 80 -22.16 4.62 11.01
C ALA A 80 -23.36 3.66 10.87
N ALA A 81 -23.18 2.54 10.16
CA ALA A 81 -24.24 1.53 10.01
C ALA A 81 -24.65 0.87 11.34
N LEU A 82 -23.71 0.63 12.25
CA LEU A 82 -24.01 0.08 13.58
C LEU A 82 -24.72 1.10 14.47
N GLU A 83 -24.36 2.38 14.37
CA GLU A 83 -25.01 3.47 15.10
C GLU A 83 -26.45 3.69 14.62
N GLU A 84 -26.71 3.61 13.31
CA GLU A 84 -28.07 3.65 12.75
C GLU A 84 -28.94 2.51 13.29
N MET A 85 -28.44 1.27 13.27
CA MET A 85 -29.17 0.11 13.79
C MET A 85 -29.48 0.20 15.30
N THR A 86 -28.62 0.87 16.07
CA THR A 86 -28.82 1.01 17.53
C THR A 86 -29.80 2.13 17.88
N ASN A 87 -29.97 3.13 17.00
CA ASN A 87 -30.92 4.24 17.20
C ASN A 87 -32.34 3.91 16.72
N ASP A 88 -32.51 2.87 15.90
CA ASP A 88 -33.81 2.39 15.42
C ASP A 88 -34.50 1.38 16.37
N ASP A 89 -33.80 0.89 17.41
CA ASP A 89 -34.30 0.03 18.51
C ASP A 89 -34.66 0.84 19.77
#